data_AF-A0A4C1XHN8-F1
#
_entry.id   AF-A0A4C1XHN8-F1
#
_cell.length_a   1.000
_cell.length_b   1.000
_cell.length_c   1.000
_cell.angle_alpha   90.00
_cell.angle_beta   90.00
_cell.angle_gamma   90.00
#
_symmetry.space_group_name_H-M   'P 1'
#
loop_
_entity.id
_entity.type
_entity.pdbx_description
1 polymer ?
#
loop_
_entity_poly.entity_id
_entity_poly.type
_entity_poly.pdbx_seq_one_letter_code
_entity_poly.pdbx_strand_id
1 'polypeptide(L)'
;MESKEGGEPVDLYIYDLTNGLASLLSPALLGQQIEGVWHTAVVVFGREYFYGSGGITSCNPSDGIYVQGGTQLGAPLRVVRLGVTGVCRAVLRDYLRALATGPYK
;
A
#
# COMPACT_ATOMS: atom_id res chain seq x y z
N MET A 1 25.13 -21.78 7.88
CA MET A 1 24.01 -20.85 8.05
C MET A 1 23.94 -20.07 6.76
N GLU A 2 23.02 -20.45 5.88
CA GLU A 2 23.03 -20.06 4.48
C GLU A 2 22.70 -18.57 4.35
N SER A 3 23.67 -17.79 3.87
CA SER A 3 23.50 -16.40 3.49
C SER A 3 22.57 -16.36 2.28
N LYS A 4 21.29 -15.99 2.47
CA LYS A 4 20.41 -15.71 1.34
C LYS A 4 20.90 -14.42 0.65
N GLU A 5 21.54 -14.56 -0.50
CA GLU A 5 21.64 -13.52 -1.53
C GLU A 5 20.25 -13.24 -2.18
N GLY A 6 19.20 -13.15 -1.37
CA GLY A 6 17.84 -12.92 -1.82
C GLY A 6 17.29 -11.69 -1.12
N GLY A 7 17.05 -10.61 -1.87
CA GLY A 7 16.40 -9.43 -1.32
C GLY A 7 14.96 -9.71 -0.86
N GLU A 8 14.31 -8.70 -0.29
CA GLU A 8 12.94 -8.79 0.21
C GLU A 8 11.93 -8.53 -0.92
N PRO A 9 10.88 -9.36 -1.11
CA PRO A 9 9.82 -9.06 -2.07
C PRO A 9 9.10 -7.76 -1.70
N VAL A 10 8.76 -6.99 -2.73
CA VAL A 10 7.99 -5.74 -2.62
C VAL A 10 6.73 -5.89 -3.44
N ASP A 11 5.57 -5.75 -2.79
CA ASP A 11 4.25 -5.82 -3.39
C ASP A 11 3.55 -4.46 -3.32
N LEU A 12 2.71 -4.18 -4.31
CA LEU A 12 1.83 -3.01 -4.36
C LEU A 12 0.40 -3.48 -4.14
N TYR A 13 -0.22 -3.00 -3.07
CA TYR A 13 -1.63 -3.22 -2.78
C TYR A 13 -2.42 -2.09 -3.42
N ILE A 14 -3.47 -2.44 -4.15
CA ILE A 14 -4.33 -1.52 -4.87
C ILE A 14 -5.75 -1.70 -4.37
N TYR A 15 -6.35 -0.61 -3.91
CA TYR A 15 -7.71 -0.53 -3.39
C TYR A 15 -8.55 0.40 -4.28
N ASP A 16 -9.82 0.06 -4.46
CA ASP A 16 -10.81 1.02 -4.95
C ASP A 16 -11.59 1.55 -3.74
N LEU A 17 -11.38 2.82 -3.40
CA LEU A 17 -12.05 3.48 -2.28
C LEU A 17 -13.57 3.55 -2.43
N THR A 18 -14.08 3.35 -3.65
CA THR A 18 -15.52 3.37 -3.94
C THR A 18 -16.15 1.98 -3.99
N ASN A 19 -15.38 0.90 -3.84
CA ASN A 19 -15.86 -0.48 -3.97
C ASN A 19 -16.70 -0.71 -5.25
N GLY A 20 -16.22 -0.21 -6.39
CA GLY A 20 -16.87 -0.33 -7.70
C GLY A 20 -17.87 0.76 -8.04
N LEU A 21 -18.30 1.59 -7.08
CA LEU A 21 -19.30 2.63 -7.34
C LEU A 21 -18.81 3.70 -8.34
N ALA A 22 -17.51 4.01 -8.37
CA ALA A 22 -16.95 4.92 -9.36
C ALA A 22 -17.21 4.40 -10.77
N SER A 23 -16.95 3.11 -11.03
CA SER A 23 -17.19 2.49 -12.34
C SER A 23 -18.64 2.56 -12.79
N LEU A 24 -19.58 2.51 -11.84
CA LEU A 24 -21.02 2.56 -12.13
C LEU A 24 -21.54 3.98 -12.30
N LEU A 25 -21.11 4.92 -11.46
CA LEU A 25 -21.75 6.23 -11.31
C LEU A 25 -21.00 7.36 -12.03
N SER A 26 -19.72 7.17 -12.39
CA SER A 26 -18.92 8.26 -12.92
C SER A 26 -19.42 8.89 -14.21
N PRO A 27 -20.03 8.17 -15.18
CA PRO A 27 -20.55 8.83 -16.37
C PRO A 27 -21.65 9.84 -16.04
N ALA A 28 -22.51 9.51 -15.08
CA ALA A 28 -23.60 10.37 -14.65
C ALA A 28 -23.12 11.56 -13.81
N LEU A 29 -22.14 11.34 -12.93
CA LEU A 29 -21.66 12.36 -11.98
C LEU A 29 -20.56 13.26 -12.57
N LEU A 30 -19.69 12.70 -13.40
CA LEU A 30 -18.49 13.38 -13.92
C LEU A 30 -18.57 13.63 -15.42
N GLY A 31 -19.54 13.06 -16.13
CA GLY A 31 -19.58 13.07 -17.60
C GLY A 31 -18.48 12.20 -18.23
N GLN A 32 -17.76 11.39 -17.43
CA GLN A 32 -16.62 10.61 -17.87
C GLN A 32 -16.60 9.25 -17.17
N GLN A 33 -16.28 8.19 -17.93
CA GLN A 33 -16.03 6.87 -17.37
C GLN A 33 -14.66 6.84 -16.66
N ILE A 34 -14.65 6.42 -15.40
CA ILE A 34 -13.46 6.05 -14.65
C ILE A 34 -13.68 4.67 -14.03
N GLU A 35 -12.61 3.91 -13.80
CA GLU A 35 -12.72 2.53 -13.32
C GLU A 35 -12.75 2.40 -11.79
N GLY A 36 -12.32 3.43 -11.06
CA GLY A 36 -12.15 3.37 -9.61
C GLY A 36 -11.57 4.66 -9.05
N VAL A 37 -11.62 4.81 -7.73
CA VAL A 37 -10.82 5.82 -7.01
C VAL A 37 -9.72 5.09 -6.28
N TRP A 38 -8.52 5.13 -6.84
CA TRP A 38 -7.43 4.27 -6.43
C TRP A 38 -6.72 4.78 -5.17
N HIS A 39 -6.58 3.90 -4.18
CA HIS A 39 -5.61 4.04 -3.09
C HIS A 39 -4.60 2.92 -3.19
N THR A 40 -3.34 3.19 -2.84
CA THR A 40 -2.28 2.20 -2.93
C THR A 40 -1.38 2.21 -1.71
N ALA A 41 -0.78 1.06 -1.44
CA ALA A 41 0.19 0.88 -0.37
C ALA A 41 1.32 -0.05 -0.80
N VAL A 42 2.52 0.18 -0.29
CA VAL A 42 3.68 -0.68 -0.51
C VAL A 42 3.76 -1.70 0.62
N VAL A 43 3.84 -2.98 0.28
CA VAL A 43 4.01 -4.07 1.23
C VAL A 43 5.40 -4.65 1.08
N VAL A 44 6.17 -4.62 2.17
CA VAL A 44 7.53 -5.12 2.23
C VAL A 44 7.85 -5.51 3.68
N PHE A 45 8.62 -6.57 3.87
CA PHE A 45 8.98 -7.06 5.20
C PHE A 45 7.76 -7.38 6.10
N GLY A 46 6.67 -7.88 5.49
CA GLY A 46 5.41 -8.21 6.17
C GLY A 46 4.68 -7.01 6.76
N ARG A 47 4.91 -5.80 6.25
CA ARG A 47 4.22 -4.57 6.67
C ARG A 47 3.75 -3.78 5.47
N GLU A 48 2.57 -3.20 5.63
CA GLU A 48 1.97 -2.29 4.65
C GLU A 48 2.29 -0.85 5.03
N TYR A 49 2.77 -0.07 4.06
CA TYR A 49 3.18 1.32 4.19
C TYR A 49 2.38 2.19 3.20
N PHE A 50 1.78 3.26 3.70
CA PHE A 50 0.99 4.19 2.89
C PHE A 50 1.08 5.61 3.44
N TYR A 51 0.61 6.58 2.64
CA TYR A 51 0.55 7.98 2.99
C TYR A 51 -0.91 8.44 3.02
N GLY A 52 -1.31 9.17 4.06
CA GLY A 52 -2.66 9.67 4.25
C GLY A 52 -2.69 10.96 5.07
N SER A 53 -3.85 11.29 5.63
CA SER A 53 -4.07 12.53 6.40
C SER A 53 -3.19 12.66 7.65
N GLY A 54 -2.67 11.54 8.17
CA GLY A 54 -1.73 11.51 9.30
C GLY A 54 -0.26 11.33 8.88
N GLY A 55 0.07 11.60 7.62
CA GLY A 55 1.41 11.41 7.08
C GLY A 55 1.72 9.96 6.70
N ILE A 56 3.00 9.62 6.67
CA ILE A 56 3.50 8.27 6.36
C ILE A 56 3.19 7.35 7.54
N THR A 57 2.35 6.34 7.31
CA THR A 57 1.90 5.39 8.32
C THR A 57 2.10 3.95 7.84
N SER A 58 2.02 3.00 8.76
CA SER A 58 2.11 1.59 8.44
C SER A 58 1.23 0.74 9.34
N CYS A 59 0.78 -0.39 8.81
CA CYS A 59 -0.12 -1.32 9.49
C CYS A 59 0.21 -2.77 9.13
N ASN A 60 -0.52 -3.71 9.72
CA ASN A 60 -0.46 -5.10 9.29
C ASN A 60 -1.15 -5.21 7.92
N PRO A 61 -0.59 -5.98 6.95
CA PRO A 61 -1.26 -6.21 5.69
C PRO A 61 -2.67 -6.79 5.90
N SER A 62 -3.64 -6.30 5.14
CA SER A 62 -5.04 -6.71 5.25
C SER A 62 -5.40 -7.93 4.39
N ASP A 63 -4.43 -8.59 3.77
CA ASP A 63 -4.62 -9.83 3.02
C ASP A 63 -4.43 -11.07 3.93
N GLY A 64 -5.49 -11.86 4.08
CA GLY A 64 -5.46 -13.14 4.78
C GLY A 64 -6.34 -13.25 6.03
N ILE A 65 -6.11 -14.29 6.83
CA ILE A 65 -6.93 -14.69 7.99
C ILE A 65 -6.86 -13.67 9.15
N TYR A 66 -5.87 -12.78 9.16
CA TYR A 66 -5.67 -11.77 10.21
C TYR A 66 -6.06 -10.37 9.72
N VAL A 67 -7.35 -10.04 9.84
CA VAL A 67 -7.93 -8.71 9.55
C VAL A 67 -7.75 -7.69 10.68
N GLN A 68 -7.06 -8.05 11.77
CA GLN A 68 -6.90 -7.18 12.93
C GLN A 68 -5.65 -6.30 12.78
N GLY A 69 -5.84 -4.98 12.77
CA GLY A 69 -4.75 -4.00 12.70
C GLY A 69 -4.29 -3.64 11.28
N GLY A 70 -5.07 -4.00 10.25
CA GLY A 70 -4.92 -3.48 8.89
C GLY A 70 -5.74 -2.22 8.62
N THR A 71 -5.76 -1.75 7.38
CA THR A 71 -6.56 -0.58 7.00
C THR A 71 -8.07 -0.87 7.07
N GLN A 72 -8.89 0.16 7.27
CA GLN A 72 -10.36 0.03 7.22
C GLN A 72 -10.89 -0.32 5.82
N LEU A 73 -10.03 -0.33 4.81
CA LEU A 73 -10.37 -0.65 3.42
C LEU A 73 -10.57 -2.16 3.19
N GLY A 74 -10.21 -3.00 4.16
CA GLY A 74 -10.27 -4.46 4.02
C GLY A 74 -9.17 -4.98 3.10
N ALA A 75 -9.41 -6.13 2.45
CA ALA A 75 -8.44 -6.74 1.56
C ALA A 75 -8.26 -5.91 0.27
N PRO A 76 -7.04 -5.85 -0.29
CA PRO A 76 -6.79 -5.13 -1.54
C PRO A 76 -7.59 -5.74 -2.70
N LEU A 77 -8.07 -4.88 -3.60
CA LEU A 77 -8.72 -5.32 -4.83
C LEU A 77 -7.73 -6.06 -5.73
N ARG A 78 -6.48 -5.58 -5.79
CA ARG A 78 -5.40 -6.18 -6.58
C ARG A 78 -4.08 -6.10 -5.83
N VAL A 79 -3.27 -7.15 -5.95
CA VAL A 79 -1.88 -7.18 -5.48
C VAL A 79 -0.96 -7.33 -6.68
N VAL A 80 0.03 -6.45 -6.80
CA VAL A 80 1.00 -6.44 -7.91
C VAL A 80 2.42 -6.54 -7.36
N ARG A 81 3.17 -7.57 -7.75
CA ARG A 81 4.59 -7.70 -7.42
C ARG A 81 5.39 -6.60 -8.12
N LEU A 82 5.99 -5.70 -7.36
CA LEU A 82 6.89 -4.67 -7.89
C LEU A 82 8.30 -5.21 -8.13
N GLY A 83 8.75 -6.15 -7.31
CA GLY A 83 10.04 -6.79 -7.47
C GLY A 83 10.65 -7.24 -6.15
N VAL A 84 11.96 -7.11 -6.05
CA VAL A 84 12.75 -7.50 -4.89
C VAL A 84 13.69 -6.34 -4.53
N THR A 85 13.78 -6.00 -3.25
CA THR A 85 14.68 -4.94 -2.75
C THR A 85 15.87 -5.52 -2.00
N GLY A 86 17.07 -5.00 -2.28
CA GLY A 86 18.27 -5.26 -1.48
C GLY A 86 18.39 -4.34 -0.26
N VAL A 87 17.49 -3.36 -0.11
CA VAL A 87 17.49 -2.42 1.01
C VAL A 87 17.03 -3.13 2.27
N CYS A 88 17.84 -3.15 3.33
CA CYS A 88 17.45 -3.80 4.58
C CYS A 88 16.39 -2.97 5.34
N ARG A 89 15.64 -3.64 6.23
CA ARG A 89 14.55 -3.03 7.01
C ARG A 89 14.99 -1.77 7.78
N ALA A 90 16.21 -1.74 8.30
CA ALA A 90 16.73 -0.60 9.07
C ALA A 90 16.87 0.65 8.18
N VAL A 91 17.47 0.49 6.99
CA VAL A 91 17.64 1.58 6.01
C VAL A 91 16.28 2.08 5.52
N LEU A 92 15.33 1.18 5.22
CA LEU A 92 13.97 1.57 4.85
C LEU A 92 13.30 2.41 5.95
N ARG A 93 13.39 1.97 7.21
CA ARG A 93 12.80 2.68 8.35
C ARG A 93 13.37 4.09 8.48
N ASP A 94 14.68 4.23 8.36
CA ASP A 94 15.35 5.52 8.52
C ASP A 94 15.05 6.46 7.34
N TYR A 95 14.91 5.90 6.12
CA TYR A 95 14.41 6.61 4.95
C TYR A 95 12.98 7.14 5.16
N LEU A 96 12.04 6.31 5.62
CA LEU A 96 10.66 6.72 5.88
C LEU A 96 10.56 7.79 6.97
N ARG A 97 11.38 7.70 8.02
CA ARG A 97 11.47 8.74 9.07
C ARG A 97 11.96 10.07 8.49
N ALA A 98 12.99 10.05 7.65
CA ALA A 98 13.47 11.26 7.00
C ALA A 98 12.37 11.89 6.13
N LEU A 99 11.65 11.10 5.34
CA LEU A 99 10.52 11.58 4.54
C LEU A 99 9.41 12.21 5.39
N ALA A 100 9.09 11.62 6.53
CA ALA A 100 8.06 12.12 7.45
C ALA A 100 8.43 13.48 8.10
N THR A 101 9.71 13.84 8.14
CA THR A 101 10.14 15.18 8.60
C THR A 101 10.08 16.24 7.50
N GLY A 102 9.99 15.83 6.24
CA GLY A 102 10.01 16.68 5.06
C GLY A 102 8.61 17.06 4.54
N PRO A 103 8.33 16.94 3.23
CA PRO A 103 7.09 17.40 2.63
C PRO A 103 5.89 16.46 2.84
N TYR A 104 6.09 15.30 3.47
CA TYR A 104 5.07 14.26 3.67
C TYR A 104 4.58 14.20 5.13
N LYS A 105 4.36 15.36 5.74
CA LYS A 105 3.82 15.50 7.10
C LYS A 105 2.32 15.24 7.14
#